data_AF-A0A3M1FL85-F1
#
_entry.id   AF-A0A3M1FL85-F1
#
_cell.length_a   1.000
_cell.length_b   1.000
_cell.length_c   1.000
_cell.angle_alpha   90.00
_cell.angle_beta   90.00
_cell.angle_gamma   90.00
#
_symmetry.space_group_name_H-M   'P 1'
#
loop_
_entity.id
_entity.type
_entity.pdbx_description
1 polymer ?
#
loop_
_entity_poly.entity_id
_entity_poly.type
_entity_poly.pdbx_seq_one_letter_code
_entity_poly.pdbx_strand_id
1 'polypeptide(L)'
;MHVDKYEQAWIRLSIFVLVVFILAVLTASITAGIQVPGVYGRVDPNTLTTPGASPWAEPGLRELAPGKYEAYILAQIWLFNPNEIHVPAGSEVTFYVTSKDVQHGFKIANTNINMMVLPGQVS
;
A
#
# COMPACT_ATOMS: atom_id res chain seq x y z
N MET A 1 -10.41 45.68 -9.94
CA MET A 1 -9.02 45.19 -9.89
C MET A 1 -8.60 44.84 -11.31
N HIS A 2 -7.66 45.58 -11.90
CA HIS A 2 -7.13 45.29 -13.22
C HIS A 2 -5.99 44.28 -13.04
N VAL A 3 -6.11 43.09 -13.65
CA VAL A 3 -5.05 42.08 -13.66
C VAL A 3 -4.21 42.34 -14.90
N ASP A 4 -2.89 42.42 -14.75
CA ASP A 4 -2.00 42.63 -15.88
C ASP A 4 -2.12 41.48 -16.89
N LYS A 5 -1.90 41.75 -18.17
CA LYS A 5 -2.04 40.75 -19.24
C LYS A 5 -1.09 39.58 -19.06
N TYR A 6 0.14 39.83 -18.60
CA TYR A 6 1.11 38.77 -18.33
C TYR A 6 0.71 37.94 -17.12
N GLU A 7 0.19 38.58 -16.08
CA GLU A 7 -0.32 37.89 -14.89
C GLU A 7 -1.52 37.00 -15.25
N GLN A 8 -2.45 37.51 -16.06
CA GLN A 8 -3.59 36.73 -16.54
C GLN A 8 -3.16 35.53 -17.39
N ALA A 9 -2.16 35.71 -18.27
CA ALA A 9 -1.62 34.62 -19.09
C ALA A 9 -0.95 33.54 -18.22
N TRP A 10 -0.16 33.95 -17.22
CA TRP A 10 0.51 33.04 -16.30
C TRP A 10 -0.48 32.21 -15.47
N ILE A 11 -1.54 32.83 -14.97
CA ILE A 11 -2.61 32.14 -14.23
C ILE A 11 -3.27 31.09 -15.13
N ARG A 12 -3.63 31.45 -16.37
CA ARG A 12 -4.26 30.51 -17.32
C ARG A 12 -3.34 29.34 -17.65
N LEU A 13 -2.05 29.60 -17.89
CA LEU A 13 -1.05 28.55 -18.15
C LEU A 13 -0.90 27.62 -16.94
N SER A 14 -0.81 28.18 -15.73
CA SER A 14 -0.70 27.39 -14.49
C SER A 14 -1.91 26.49 -14.28
N ILE A 15 -3.12 27.02 -14.48
CA ILE A 15 -4.36 26.24 -14.41
C ILE A 15 -4.35 25.13 -15.46
N PHE A 16 -3.94 25.44 -16.69
CA PHE A 16 -3.85 24.44 -17.75
C PHE A 16 -2.90 23.30 -17.39
N VAL A 17 -1.69 23.60 -16.90
CA VAL A 17 -0.72 22.58 -16.45
C VAL A 17 -1.28 21.75 -15.30
N LEU A 18 -1.95 22.39 -14.33
CA LEU A 18 -2.61 21.67 -13.23
C LEU A 18 -3.68 20.71 -13.73
N VAL A 19 -4.54 21.13 -14.67
CA VAL A 19 -5.56 20.26 -15.27
C VAL A 19 -4.91 19.08 -15.98
N VAL A 20 -3.83 19.29 -16.74
CA VAL A 20 -3.09 18.21 -17.40
C VAL A 20 -2.56 17.19 -16.38
N PHE A 21 -1.97 17.65 -15.27
CA PHE A 21 -1.48 16.75 -14.23
C PHE A 21 -2.60 16.00 -13.49
N ILE A 22 -3.73 16.66 -13.22
CA ILE A 22 -4.91 16.00 -12.63
C ILE A 22 -5.40 14.88 -13.55
N LEU A 23 -5.55 15.14 -14.85
CA LEU A 23 -5.97 14.14 -15.83
C LEU A 23 -4.97 12.98 -15.94
N ALA A 24 -3.67 13.26 -15.88
CA ALA A 24 -2.64 12.23 -15.88
C ALA A 24 -2.73 11.32 -14.64
N VAL A 25 -2.88 11.90 -13.44
CA VAL A 25 -3.04 11.13 -12.19
C VAL A 25 -4.32 10.31 -12.20
N LEU A 26 -5.45 10.89 -12.62
CA LEU A 26 -6.72 10.16 -12.71
C LEU A 26 -6.63 8.96 -13.66
N THR A 27 -6.00 9.16 -14.82
CA THR A 27 -5.78 8.08 -15.79
C THR A 27 -4.94 6.98 -15.16
N ALA A 28 -3.81 7.33 -14.54
CA ALA A 28 -2.93 6.37 -13.88
C ALA A 28 -3.61 5.59 -12.75
N SER A 29 -4.42 6.25 -11.91
CA SER A 29 -5.19 5.59 -10.84
C SER A 29 -6.22 4.59 -11.36
N ILE A 30 -6.90 4.91 -12.47
CA ILE A 30 -7.94 4.04 -13.05
C ILE A 30 -7.32 2.87 -13.83
N THR A 31 -6.28 3.13 -14.63
CA THR A 31 -5.75 2.12 -15.58
C THR A 31 -4.59 1.30 -15.01
N ALA A 32 -3.75 1.90 -14.17
CA ALA A 32 -2.55 1.23 -13.64
C ALA A 32 -2.74 0.68 -12.22
N GLY A 33 -3.97 0.76 -11.68
CA GLY A 33 -4.29 0.23 -10.35
C GLY A 33 -3.51 0.90 -9.21
N ILE A 34 -2.99 2.11 -9.42
CA ILE A 34 -2.28 2.86 -8.39
C ILE A 34 -3.29 3.31 -7.36
N GLN A 35 -3.30 2.62 -6.22
CA GLN A 35 -4.14 2.92 -5.07
C GLN A 35 -3.28 3.42 -3.92
N VAL A 36 -3.83 4.36 -3.15
CA VAL A 36 -3.24 4.75 -1.88
C VAL A 36 -3.57 3.64 -0.88
N PRO A 37 -2.57 3.07 -0.18
CA PRO A 37 -2.81 2.11 0.89
C PRO A 37 -3.74 2.72 1.94
N GLY A 38 -4.89 2.07 2.15
CA GLY A 38 -5.90 2.47 3.13
C GLY A 38 -5.93 1.52 4.32
N VAL A 39 -6.81 1.79 5.29
CA VAL A 39 -7.03 0.85 6.41
C VAL A 39 -7.94 -0.26 5.91
N TYR A 40 -7.37 -1.44 5.63
CA TYR A 40 -8.15 -2.63 5.29
C TYR A 40 -8.93 -3.15 6.51
N GLY A 41 -8.30 -3.11 7.69
CA GLY A 41 -8.89 -3.56 8.95
C GLY A 41 -8.14 -3.07 10.18
N ARG A 42 -8.70 -3.35 11.36
CA ARG A 42 -8.05 -3.10 12.66
C ARG A 42 -7.80 -4.41 13.37
N VAL A 43 -6.69 -4.47 14.09
CA VAL A 43 -6.22 -5.63 14.85
C VAL A 43 -5.69 -5.17 16.20
N ASP A 44 -5.68 -6.04 17.21
CA ASP A 44 -5.02 -5.73 18.49
C ASP A 44 -3.55 -6.17 18.41
N PRO A 45 -2.58 -5.25 18.47
CA PRO A 45 -1.15 -5.58 18.41
C PRO A 45 -0.72 -6.60 19.45
N ASN A 46 -1.38 -6.63 20.61
CA ASN A 46 -0.98 -7.47 21.74
C ASN A 46 -1.37 -8.94 21.57
N THR A 47 -2.33 -9.24 20.68
CA THR A 47 -2.82 -10.60 20.44
C THR A 47 -2.45 -11.13 19.05
N LEU A 48 -1.69 -10.35 18.26
CA LEU A 48 -1.29 -10.70 16.90
C LEU A 48 -0.60 -12.06 16.78
N THR A 49 0.23 -12.41 17.76
CA THR A 49 1.00 -13.66 17.78
C THR A 49 0.35 -14.77 18.59
N THR A 50 -0.88 -14.58 19.06
CA THR A 50 -1.60 -15.60 19.83
C THR A 50 -2.25 -16.60 18.86
N PRO A 51 -1.89 -17.89 18.91
CA PRO A 51 -2.47 -18.91 18.02
C PRO A 51 -3.99 -18.93 18.12
N GLY A 52 -4.66 -18.96 16.96
CA GLY A 52 -6.13 -18.96 16.84
C GLY A 52 -6.81 -17.60 17.05
N ALA A 53 -6.12 -16.58 17.56
CA ALA A 53 -6.69 -15.24 17.72
C ALA A 53 -6.49 -14.35 16.47
N SER A 54 -5.46 -14.64 15.67
CA SER A 54 -5.01 -13.78 14.59
C SER A 54 -4.38 -14.59 13.45
N PRO A 55 -4.64 -14.23 12.17
CA PRO A 55 -3.95 -14.82 11.02
C PRO A 55 -2.42 -14.67 11.07
N TRP A 56 -1.92 -13.61 11.73
CA TRP A 56 -0.49 -13.32 11.89
C TRP A 56 0.21 -14.14 12.98
N ALA A 57 -0.51 -15.03 13.67
CA ALA A 57 0.11 -16.02 14.55
C ALA A 57 0.82 -17.12 13.73
N GLU A 58 0.37 -17.36 12.51
CA GLU A 58 0.99 -18.25 11.52
C GLU A 58 1.20 -17.47 10.20
N PRO A 59 2.14 -16.50 10.21
CA PRO A 59 2.40 -15.65 9.06
C PRO A 59 3.01 -16.46 7.91
N GLY A 60 2.72 -16.07 6.68
CA GLY A 60 3.07 -16.85 5.51
C GLY A 60 2.18 -16.59 4.31
N LEU A 61 2.46 -17.32 3.24
CA LEU A 61 1.69 -17.32 2.00
C LEU A 61 0.62 -18.42 2.07
N ARG A 62 -0.63 -18.11 1.72
CA ARG A 62 -1.76 -19.03 1.66
C ARG A 62 -2.40 -18.96 0.29
N GLU A 63 -2.68 -20.11 -0.31
CA GLU A 63 -3.39 -20.17 -1.58
C GLU A 63 -4.90 -20.17 -1.32
N LEU A 64 -5.62 -19.20 -1.90
CA LEU A 64 -7.08 -19.14 -1.80
C LEU A 64 -7.76 -19.88 -2.95
N ALA A 65 -7.17 -19.79 -4.14
CA ALA A 65 -7.63 -20.39 -5.37
C ALA A 65 -6.43 -20.50 -6.32
N PRO A 66 -6.51 -21.31 -7.39
CA PRO A 66 -5.41 -21.44 -8.35
C PRO A 66 -4.91 -20.07 -8.84
N GLY A 67 -3.65 -19.76 -8.53
CA GLY A 67 -2.99 -18.50 -8.90
C GLY A 67 -3.39 -17.26 -8.08
N LYS A 68 -4.11 -17.42 -6.97
CA LYS A 68 -4.51 -16.35 -6.05
C LYS A 68 -4.03 -16.65 -4.63
N TYR A 69 -3.23 -15.73 -4.08
CA TYR A 69 -2.59 -15.92 -2.78
C TYR A 69 -2.85 -14.75 -1.82
N GLU A 70 -2.85 -15.08 -0.54
CA GLU A 70 -2.80 -14.12 0.55
C GLU A 70 -1.47 -14.24 1.29
N ALA A 71 -0.77 -13.12 1.48
CA ALA A 71 0.48 -13.06 2.21
C ALA A 71 0.26 -12.32 3.54
N TYR A 72 0.21 -13.06 4.64
CA TYR A 72 0.15 -12.48 5.99
C TYR A 72 1.57 -12.22 6.49
N ILE A 73 1.93 -10.94 6.62
CA ILE A 73 3.28 -10.52 7.00
C ILE A 73 3.21 -9.67 8.26
N LEU A 74 4.08 -9.97 9.23
CA LEU A 74 4.22 -9.22 10.46
C LEU A 74 5.52 -8.42 10.43
N ALA A 75 5.40 -7.09 10.46
CA ALA A 75 6.53 -6.18 10.61
C ALA A 75 6.91 -6.04 12.09
N GLN A 76 8.21 -6.04 12.36
CA GLN A 76 8.80 -5.87 13.68
C GLN A 76 10.11 -5.08 13.54
N ILE A 77 10.65 -4.59 14.66
CA ILE A 77 11.95 -3.92 14.70
C ILE A 77 13.02 -4.77 13.99
N TRP A 78 13.51 -4.22 12.87
CA TRP A 78 14.54 -4.78 11.97
C TRP A 78 14.19 -6.07 11.20
N LEU A 79 12.93 -6.52 11.18
CA LEU A 79 12.55 -7.80 10.56
C LEU A 79 11.11 -7.81 10.01
N PHE A 80 10.90 -8.54 8.91
CA PHE A 80 9.59 -9.03 8.49
C PHE A 80 9.48 -10.53 8.75
N ASN A 81 8.31 -10.97 9.21
CA ASN A 81 8.00 -12.38 9.40
C ASN A 81 6.79 -12.79 8.53
N PRO A 82 6.94 -13.75 7.61
CA PRO A 82 8.20 -14.41 7.23
C PRO A 82 9.19 -13.43 6.58
N ASN A 83 10.47 -13.77 6.61
CA ASN A 83 11.55 -12.99 5.99
C ASN A 83 11.62 -13.21 4.47
N GLU A 84 11.08 -14.33 3.98
CA GLU A 84 11.02 -14.70 2.59
C GLU A 84 9.68 -15.40 2.29
N ILE A 85 9.13 -15.15 1.11
CA ILE A 85 7.98 -15.87 0.55
C ILE A 85 8.27 -16.22 -0.90
N HIS A 86 7.81 -17.38 -1.36
CA HIS A 86 7.91 -17.78 -2.75
C HIS A 86 6.55 -17.72 -3.41
N VAL A 87 6.41 -16.87 -4.43
CA VAL A 87 5.17 -16.66 -5.17
C VAL A 87 5.37 -17.11 -6.62
N PRO A 88 4.48 -17.94 -7.19
CA PRO A 88 4.56 -18.29 -8.61
C PRO A 88 4.36 -17.06 -9.50
N ALA A 89 5.18 -16.91 -10.53
CA ALA A 89 5.08 -15.80 -11.46
C ALA A 89 3.70 -15.76 -12.14
N GLY A 90 3.14 -14.55 -12.29
CA GLY A 90 1.80 -14.35 -12.86
C GLY A 90 0.64 -14.52 -11.88
N SER A 91 0.91 -14.85 -10.61
CA SER A 91 -0.12 -14.96 -9.58
C SER A 91 -0.57 -13.58 -9.07
N GLU A 92 -1.82 -13.51 -8.63
CA GLU A 92 -2.37 -12.37 -7.89
C GLU A 92 -2.08 -12.59 -6.39
N VAL A 93 -1.47 -11.60 -5.73
CA VAL A 93 -1.14 -11.68 -4.29
C VAL A 93 -1.74 -10.49 -3.56
N THR A 94 -2.55 -10.78 -2.54
CA THR A 94 -3.01 -9.79 -1.57
C THR A 94 -2.09 -9.83 -0.35
N PHE A 95 -1.38 -8.73 -0.10
CA PHE A 95 -0.52 -8.59 1.07
C PHE A 95 -1.33 -8.02 2.23
N TYR A 96 -1.37 -8.73 3.35
CA TYR A 96 -1.91 -8.24 4.61
C TYR A 96 -0.78 -8.02 5.59
N VAL A 97 -0.37 -6.77 5.73
CA VAL A 97 0.79 -6.42 6.54
C VAL A 97 0.34 -5.64 7.76
N THR A 98 0.83 -6.03 8.92
CA THR A 98 0.61 -5.28 10.18
C THR A 98 1.90 -5.21 10.98
N SER A 99 1.95 -4.33 11.97
CA SER A 99 3.10 -4.17 12.85
C SER A 99 2.78 -4.64 14.27
N LYS A 100 3.74 -5.34 14.88
CA LYS A 100 3.69 -5.73 16.29
C LYS A 100 4.10 -4.60 17.23
N ASP A 101 4.91 -3.66 16.78
CA ASP A 101 5.61 -2.71 17.64
C ASP A 101 5.41 -1.24 17.23
N VAL A 102 6.19 -0.74 16.27
CA VAL A 102 6.20 0.66 15.82
C VAL A 102 5.82 0.77 14.35
N GLN A 103 5.75 1.99 13.83
CA GLN A 103 5.50 2.21 12.43
C GLN A 103 6.69 1.73 11.56
N HIS A 104 6.41 0.99 10.50
CA HIS A 104 7.39 0.55 9.50
C HIS A 104 7.00 0.99 8.09
N GLY A 105 7.96 0.97 7.17
CA GLY A 105 7.71 1.04 5.73
C GLY A 105 7.79 -0.35 5.11
N PHE A 106 6.81 -0.72 4.29
CA PHE A 106 6.83 -1.94 3.49
C PHE A 106 6.99 -1.57 2.01
N LYS A 107 8.20 -1.81 1.48
CA LYS A 107 8.60 -1.51 0.10
C LYS A 107 9.10 -2.78 -0.56
N ILE A 108 8.48 -3.19 -1.64
CA ILE A 108 9.02 -4.23 -2.51
C ILE A 108 9.77 -3.54 -3.64
N ALA A 109 11.07 -3.82 -3.75
CA ALA A 109 11.94 -3.22 -4.76
C ALA A 109 11.40 -3.51 -6.17
N ASN A 110 11.54 -2.54 -7.08
CA ASN A 110 11.09 -2.63 -8.48
C ASN A 110 9.58 -2.87 -8.67
N THR A 111 8.77 -2.55 -7.67
CA THR A 111 7.29 -2.56 -7.78
C THR A 111 6.71 -1.23 -7.28
N ASN A 112 5.41 -1.04 -7.51
CA ASN A 112 4.65 0.07 -6.97
C ASN A 112 4.25 -0.12 -5.50
N ILE A 113 4.46 -1.30 -4.91
CA ILE A 113 4.15 -1.55 -3.50
C ILE A 113 5.10 -0.72 -2.64
N ASN A 114 4.53 0.25 -1.94
CA ASN A 114 5.20 1.13 -1.00
C ASN A 114 4.16 1.70 -0.03
N MET A 115 4.11 1.19 1.19
CA MET A 115 3.05 1.48 2.16
C MET A 115 3.59 1.62 3.57
N MET A 116 2.90 2.41 4.39
CA MET A 116 3.17 2.51 5.81
C MET A 116 2.44 1.38 6.53
N VAL A 117 3.13 0.69 7.44
CA VAL A 117 2.59 -0.38 8.26
C VAL A 117 2.48 0.12 9.69
N LEU A 118 1.25 0.23 10.18
CA LEU A 118 0.94 0.81 11.48
C LEU A 118 0.54 -0.28 12.49
N PRO A 119 1.00 -0.19 13.76
CA PRO A 119 0.50 -1.05 14.81
C PRO A 119 -1.01 -0.90 14.96
N GLY A 120 -1.71 -2.02 14.96
CA GLY A 120 -3.16 -2.10 15.17
C GLY A 120 -4.00 -1.84 13.92
N GLN A 121 -3.36 -1.71 12.76
CA GLN A 121 -4.00 -1.60 11.46
C GLN A 121 -3.46 -2.68 10.52
N VAL A 122 -4.36 -3.18 9.69
CA VAL A 122 -4.01 -4.02 8.54
C VAL A 122 -3.91 -3.08 7.36
N SER A 123 -2.71 -3.00 6.81
CA SER A 123 -2.39 -2.24 5.62
C SER A 123 -2.42 -3.17 4.41
#